data_AF-A0AB72Z5H0-F1
#
_entry.id   AF-A0AB72Z5H0-F1
#
_cell.length_a   1.000
_cell.length_b   1.000
_cell.length_c   1.000
_cell.angle_alpha   90.00
_cell.angle_beta   90.00
_cell.angle_gamma   90.00
#
_symmetry.space_group_name_H-M   'P 1'
#
loop_
_entity.id
_entity.type
_entity.pdbx_description
1 polymer ?
#
loop_
_entity_poly.entity_id
_entity_poly.type
_entity_poly.pdbx_seq_one_letter_code
_entity_poly.pdbx_strand_id
1 'polypeptide(L)'
;MMTGVADDSSAFLSMSGWGVISKNRALTALDGKIARGTYAVADQASAYPGAMEALGVAFTRTKAEAHAINHVNTLRSLFDGFMACLPGVSPKRLNEYLTWFLWRRTFHQNQADVTARQVNVTPCDNTVRDWAHVLLPYMDYWGEAA
;
A
#
# COMPACT_ATOMS: atom_id res chain seq x y z
N MET A 1 -0.27 -10.16 5.31
CA MET A 1 -0.34 -8.93 4.48
C MET A 1 -0.15 -9.34 3.04
N MET A 2 -0.97 -8.79 2.15
CA MET A 2 -0.85 -8.94 0.71
C MET A 2 -0.25 -7.65 0.14
N THR A 3 0.71 -7.81 -0.77
CA THR A 3 1.39 -6.69 -1.42
C THR A 3 1.52 -6.94 -2.90
N GLY A 4 1.38 -5.88 -3.68
CA GLY A 4 1.70 -5.89 -5.10
C GLY A 4 2.25 -4.55 -5.53
N VAL A 5 3.08 -4.60 -6.56
CA VAL A 5 3.66 -3.43 -7.22
C VAL A 5 3.42 -3.61 -8.71
N ALA A 6 2.90 -2.59 -9.37
CA ALA A 6 2.74 -2.56 -10.81
C ALA A 6 3.95 -1.89 -11.49
N ASP A 7 4.02 -2.01 -12.81
CA ASP A 7 5.15 -1.51 -13.61
C ASP A 7 5.30 0.01 -13.55
N ASP A 8 4.20 0.74 -13.35
CA ASP A 8 4.18 2.19 -13.13
C ASP A 8 4.61 2.60 -11.70
N SER A 9 5.14 1.66 -10.92
CA SER A 9 5.52 1.81 -9.51
C SER A 9 4.37 2.07 -8.54
N SER A 10 3.12 2.08 -9.01
CA SER A 10 1.95 2.04 -8.13
C SER A 10 1.98 0.76 -7.31
N ALA A 11 1.49 0.82 -6.08
CA ALA A 11 1.49 -0.33 -5.20
C ALA A 11 0.28 -0.34 -4.29
N PHE A 12 -0.01 -1.54 -3.80
CA PHE A 12 -0.97 -1.73 -2.74
C PHE A 12 -0.37 -2.59 -1.64
N LEU A 13 -0.75 -2.28 -0.41
CA LEU A 13 -0.52 -3.09 0.77
C LEU A 13 -1.87 -3.26 1.46
N SER A 14 -2.23 -4.49 1.78
CA SER A 14 -3.52 -4.78 2.41
C SER A 14 -3.40 -5.89 3.42
N MET A 15 -4.17 -5.80 4.50
CA MET A 15 -4.34 -6.94 5.38
C MET A 15 -5.10 -8.05 4.65
N SER A 16 -4.61 -9.28 4.81
CA SER A 16 -5.19 -10.51 4.26
C SER A 16 -5.51 -11.52 5.37
N GLY A 17 -5.61 -11.03 6.61
CA GLY A 17 -5.70 -11.83 7.84
C GLY A 17 -4.35 -12.18 8.47
N TRP A 18 -4.42 -12.85 9.62
CA TRP A 18 -3.28 -13.41 10.36
C TRP A 18 -3.07 -14.88 9.95
N GLY A 19 -1.80 -15.30 9.87
CA GLY A 19 -1.41 -16.67 9.53
C GLY A 19 -1.28 -16.94 8.03
N VAL A 20 -1.20 -18.24 7.68
CA VAL A 20 -1.05 -18.70 6.29
C VAL A 20 -2.24 -18.24 5.45
N ILE A 21 -1.96 -17.77 4.24
CA ILE A 21 -3.00 -17.25 3.35
C ILE A 21 -3.75 -18.38 2.65
N SER A 22 -5.08 -18.30 2.64
CA SER A 22 -5.97 -19.20 1.90
C SER A 22 -6.36 -18.63 0.54
N LYS A 23 -6.83 -19.48 -0.38
CA LYS A 23 -7.35 -19.07 -1.70
C LYS A 23 -8.38 -17.93 -1.59
N ASN A 24 -9.40 -18.08 -0.74
CA ASN A 24 -10.47 -17.08 -0.62
C ASN A 24 -9.96 -15.75 -0.05
N ARG A 25 -9.00 -15.80 0.88
CA ARG A 25 -8.37 -14.58 1.42
C ARG A 25 -7.50 -13.89 0.37
N ALA A 26 -6.78 -14.65 -0.45
CA ALA A 26 -6.03 -14.10 -1.57
C ALA A 26 -6.96 -13.46 -2.59
N LEU A 27 -8.04 -14.13 -2.98
CA LEU A 27 -9.04 -13.60 -3.91
C LEU A 27 -9.64 -12.29 -3.39
N THR A 28 -10.14 -12.27 -2.15
CA THR A 28 -10.72 -11.07 -1.54
C THR A 28 -9.72 -9.92 -1.43
N ALA A 29 -8.45 -10.24 -1.13
CA ALA A 29 -7.42 -9.21 -0.97
C ALA A 29 -6.96 -8.61 -2.31
N LEU A 30 -7.11 -9.34 -3.42
CA LEU A 30 -6.66 -8.95 -4.76
C LEU A 30 -7.80 -8.41 -5.64
N ASP A 31 -9.05 -8.74 -5.31
CA ASP A 31 -10.22 -8.25 -6.02
C ASP A 31 -10.26 -6.71 -6.05
N GLY A 32 -10.57 -6.16 -7.23
CA GLY A 32 -10.52 -4.73 -7.51
C GLY A 32 -9.12 -4.08 -7.52
N LYS A 33 -8.04 -4.81 -7.21
CA LYS A 33 -6.65 -4.30 -7.22
C LYS A 33 -5.84 -4.78 -8.39
N ILE A 34 -6.22 -5.91 -8.97
CA ILE A 34 -5.61 -6.46 -10.18
C ILE A 34 -6.71 -6.56 -11.24
N ALA A 35 -6.44 -6.01 -12.42
CA ALA A 35 -7.39 -6.06 -13.53
C ALA A 35 -7.38 -7.43 -14.21
N ARG A 36 -8.53 -7.85 -14.75
CA ARG A 36 -8.62 -9.08 -15.54
C ARG A 36 -7.72 -9.00 -16.77
N GLY A 37 -7.02 -10.09 -17.09
CA GLY A 37 -6.10 -10.16 -18.24
C GLY A 37 -4.71 -9.59 -17.98
N THR A 38 -4.44 -9.00 -16.81
CA THR A 38 -3.07 -8.60 -16.45
C THR A 38 -2.19 -9.83 -16.23
N TYR A 39 -0.88 -9.63 -16.35
CA TYR A 39 0.11 -10.63 -15.99
C TYR A 39 0.65 -10.34 -14.58
N ALA A 40 0.60 -11.34 -13.69
CA ALA A 40 1.07 -11.25 -12.32
C ALA A 40 2.20 -12.25 -12.06
N VAL A 41 3.24 -11.78 -11.37
CA VAL A 41 4.34 -12.62 -10.88
C VAL A 41 4.33 -12.56 -9.35
N ALA A 42 4.34 -13.72 -8.69
CA ALA A 42 4.39 -13.79 -7.23
C ALA A 42 5.25 -14.96 -6.75
N ASP A 43 5.45 -15.02 -5.43
CA ASP A 43 6.11 -16.14 -4.77
C ASP A 43 5.33 -17.47 -4.94
N GLN A 44 5.86 -18.53 -4.36
CA GLN A 44 5.34 -19.89 -4.55
C GLN A 44 4.13 -20.25 -3.67
N ALA A 45 3.45 -19.29 -3.02
CA ALA A 45 2.32 -19.60 -2.14
C ALA A 45 1.23 -20.43 -2.86
N SER A 46 0.73 -21.45 -2.15
CA SER A 46 -0.26 -22.40 -2.67
C SER A 46 -1.60 -21.75 -2.99
N ALA A 47 -1.93 -20.62 -2.34
CA ALA A 47 -3.18 -19.89 -2.52
C ALA A 47 -3.32 -19.16 -3.87
N TYR A 48 -2.21 -18.81 -4.53
CA TYR A 48 -2.26 -17.92 -5.69
C TYR A 48 -2.88 -18.53 -6.95
N PRO A 49 -2.55 -19.75 -7.41
CA PRO A 49 -3.07 -20.24 -8.69
C PRO A 49 -4.59 -20.23 -8.76
N GLY A 50 -5.26 -20.73 -7.73
CA GLY A 50 -6.72 -20.76 -7.71
C GLY A 50 -7.36 -19.38 -7.57
N ALA A 51 -6.68 -18.42 -6.92
CA ALA A 51 -7.17 -17.05 -6.81
C ALA A 51 -6.97 -16.27 -8.13
N MET A 52 -5.82 -16.42 -8.77
CA MET A 52 -5.49 -15.77 -10.04
C MET A 52 -6.37 -16.28 -11.18
N GLU A 53 -6.62 -17.60 -11.23
CA GLU A 53 -7.56 -18.21 -12.17
C GLU A 53 -8.97 -17.60 -12.05
N ALA A 54 -9.47 -17.49 -10.82
CA ALA A 54 -10.80 -16.92 -10.56
C ALA A 54 -10.89 -15.42 -10.89
N LEU A 55 -9.78 -14.67 -10.76
CA LEU A 55 -9.67 -13.27 -11.17
C LEU A 55 -9.40 -13.11 -12.68
N GLY A 56 -9.15 -14.20 -13.41
CA GLY A 56 -8.81 -14.18 -14.83
C GLY A 56 -7.48 -13.48 -15.13
N VAL A 57 -6.50 -13.66 -14.24
CA VAL A 57 -5.16 -13.06 -14.30
C VAL A 57 -4.16 -14.11 -14.79
N ALA A 58 -3.34 -13.77 -15.78
CA ALA A 58 -2.25 -14.63 -16.23
C ALA A 58 -1.17 -14.64 -15.13
N PHE A 59 -0.76 -15.82 -14.67
CA PHE A 59 0.03 -15.93 -13.44
C PHE A 59 1.27 -16.79 -13.63
N THR A 60 2.40 -16.33 -13.07
CA THR A 60 3.63 -17.11 -12.97
C THR A 60 4.19 -17.07 -11.56
N ARG A 61 4.56 -18.25 -11.07
CA ARG A 61 5.27 -18.39 -9.80
C ARG A 61 6.75 -18.24 -10.02
N THR A 62 7.40 -17.51 -9.14
CA THR A 62 8.84 -17.36 -9.14
C THR A 62 9.44 -17.73 -7.78
N LYS A 63 10.70 -18.18 -7.79
CA LYS A 63 11.47 -18.36 -6.55
C LYS A 63 11.97 -17.01 -6.05
N ALA A 64 12.22 -16.89 -4.76
CA ALA A 64 12.69 -15.63 -4.16
C ALA A 64 14.00 -15.09 -4.78
N GLU A 65 14.83 -15.99 -5.31
CA GLU A 65 16.12 -15.69 -5.93
C GLU A 65 15.98 -15.10 -7.34
N ALA A 66 14.85 -15.36 -8.00
CA ALA A 66 14.57 -14.78 -9.30
C ALA A 66 14.03 -13.37 -9.07
N HIS A 67 14.85 -12.38 -9.41
CA HIS A 67 14.67 -10.94 -9.18
C HIS A 67 13.32 -10.32 -9.59
N ALA A 68 12.43 -11.09 -10.23
CA ALA A 68 11.10 -10.69 -10.64
C ALA A 68 10.18 -10.22 -9.50
N ILE A 69 10.44 -10.60 -8.23
CA ILE A 69 9.69 -10.07 -7.07
C ILE A 69 10.47 -9.05 -6.24
N ASN A 70 11.62 -8.58 -6.73
CA ASN A 70 12.45 -7.62 -5.99
C ASN A 70 11.70 -6.33 -5.64
N HIS A 71 10.87 -5.81 -6.56
CA HIS A 71 10.09 -4.59 -6.28
C HIS A 71 9.15 -4.77 -5.08
N VAL A 72 8.52 -5.94 -4.96
CA VAL A 72 7.65 -6.28 -3.83
C VAL A 72 8.49 -6.47 -2.55
N ASN A 73 9.64 -7.12 -2.64
CA ASN A 73 10.56 -7.29 -1.50
C ASN A 73 11.09 -5.94 -1.00
N THR A 74 11.48 -5.04 -1.89
CA THR A 74 11.92 -3.68 -1.55
C THR A 74 10.80 -2.90 -0.87
N LEU A 75 9.57 -2.96 -1.39
CA LEU A 75 8.42 -2.32 -0.76
C LEU A 75 8.18 -2.84 0.65
N ARG A 76 8.33 -4.15 0.86
CA ARG A 76 8.22 -4.77 2.19
C ARG A 76 9.31 -4.29 3.13
N SER A 77 10.58 -4.28 2.70
CA SER A 77 11.69 -3.77 3.53
C SER A 77 11.51 -2.30 3.91
N LEU A 78 10.97 -1.48 3.00
CA LEU A 78 10.64 -0.07 3.29
C LEU A 78 9.53 0.04 4.35
N PHE A 79 8.52 -0.83 4.28
CA PHE A 79 7.46 -0.87 5.28
C PHE A 79 8.00 -1.34 6.65
N ASP A 80 8.88 -2.34 6.67
CA ASP A 80 9.50 -2.82 7.91
C ASP A 80 10.34 -1.70 8.57
N GLY A 81 11.11 -0.94 7.77
CA GLY A 81 11.83 0.24 8.25
C GLY A 81 10.90 1.35 8.77
N PHE A 82 9.78 1.59 8.09
CA PHE A 82 8.76 2.55 8.55
C PHE A 82 8.16 2.14 9.90
N MET A 83 7.84 0.85 10.08
CA MET A 83 7.30 0.33 11.33
C MET A 83 8.34 0.34 12.47
N ALA A 84 9.63 0.15 12.16
CA ALA A 84 10.70 0.22 13.16
C ALA A 84 10.81 1.60 13.83
N CYS A 85 10.41 2.68 13.13
CA CYS A 85 10.34 4.03 13.69
C CYS A 85 9.12 4.26 14.61
N LEU A 86 8.21 3.28 14.73
CA LEU A 86 6.95 3.39 15.45
C LEU A 86 6.85 2.33 16.57
N PRO A 87 7.72 2.40 17.61
CA PRO A 87 7.72 1.41 18.68
C PRO A 87 6.45 1.51 19.55
N GLY A 88 5.97 0.37 20.04
CA GLY A 88 4.84 0.31 21.00
C GLY A 88 3.44 0.45 20.38
N VAL A 89 3.35 0.45 19.06
CA VAL A 89 2.10 0.67 18.35
C VAL A 89 1.22 -0.59 18.30
N SER A 90 -0.08 -0.41 18.45
CA SER A 90 -1.04 -1.52 18.47
C SER A 90 -1.12 -2.23 17.11
N PRO A 91 -0.94 -3.57 17.06
CA PRO A 91 -1.13 -4.34 15.84
C PRO A 91 -2.58 -4.36 15.34
N LYS A 92 -3.54 -3.93 16.17
CA LYS A 92 -4.96 -3.81 15.78
C LYS A 92 -5.19 -2.73 14.71
N ARG A 93 -4.31 -1.73 14.65
CA ARG A 93 -4.39 -0.60 13.71
C ARG A 93 -3.45 -0.77 12.50
N LEU A 94 -3.06 -2.01 12.20
CA LEU A 94 -2.10 -2.29 11.13
C LEU A 94 -2.60 -1.77 9.77
N ASN A 95 -3.90 -1.82 9.51
CA ASN A 95 -4.46 -1.35 8.25
C ASN A 95 -4.28 0.16 8.03
N GLU A 96 -4.40 0.93 9.11
CA GLU A 96 -4.16 2.37 9.13
C GLU A 96 -2.68 2.68 8.86
N TYR A 97 -1.76 1.91 9.44
CA TYR A 97 -0.32 2.08 9.16
C TYR A 97 0.06 1.74 7.72
N LEU A 98 -0.56 0.70 7.13
CA LEU A 98 -0.36 0.39 5.72
C LEU A 98 -0.83 1.53 4.81
N THR A 99 -1.99 2.12 5.15
CA THR A 99 -2.56 3.26 4.43
C THR A 99 -1.66 4.50 4.55
N TRP A 100 -1.19 4.80 5.76
CA TRP A 100 -0.28 5.91 6.01
C TRP A 100 1.05 5.75 5.27
N PHE A 101 1.64 4.56 5.32
CA PHE A 101 2.86 4.25 4.58
C PHE A 101 2.69 4.46 3.06
N LEU A 102 1.59 3.96 2.49
CA LEU A 102 1.28 4.16 1.07
C LEU A 102 1.13 5.65 0.73
N TRP A 103 0.36 6.39 1.52
CA TRP A 103 0.18 7.82 1.32
C TRP A 103 1.52 8.56 1.35
N ARG A 104 2.37 8.30 2.36
CA ARG A 104 3.70 8.92 2.48
C ARG A 104 4.58 8.60 1.26
N ARG A 105 4.54 7.37 0.76
CA ARG A 105 5.29 6.94 -0.43
C ARG A 105 4.80 7.65 -1.69
N THR A 106 3.49 7.67 -1.93
CA THR A 106 2.89 8.36 -3.09
C THR A 106 3.13 9.87 -3.03
N PHE A 107 3.04 10.47 -1.84
CA PHE A 107 3.32 11.89 -1.62
C PHE A 107 4.78 12.24 -1.98
N HIS A 108 5.75 11.43 -1.55
CA HIS A 108 7.16 11.64 -1.92
C HIS A 108 7.43 11.41 -3.41
N GLN A 109 6.76 10.45 -4.04
CA GLN A 109 6.94 10.16 -5.47
C GLN A 109 6.35 11.27 -6.37
N ASN A 110 5.24 11.87 -5.95
CA ASN A 110 4.48 12.84 -6.73
C ASN A 110 4.35 14.18 -6.01
N GLN A 111 5.41 14.64 -5.34
CA GLN A 111 5.35 15.88 -4.54
C GLN A 111 4.87 17.07 -5.38
N ALA A 112 5.26 17.16 -6.66
CA ALA A 112 4.80 18.18 -7.59
C ALA A 112 3.32 18.03 -8.00
N ASP A 113 2.86 16.81 -8.33
CA ASP A 113 1.47 16.57 -8.78
C ASP A 113 0.46 16.61 -7.63
N VAL A 114 0.83 16.14 -6.42
CA VAL A 114 -0.03 16.21 -5.23
C VAL A 114 -0.16 17.66 -4.75
N THR A 115 0.93 18.44 -4.80
CA THR A 115 0.86 19.89 -4.53
C THR A 115 0.00 20.61 -5.58
N ALA A 116 0.14 20.26 -6.87
CA ALA A 116 -0.69 20.83 -7.94
C ALA A 116 -2.18 20.45 -7.84
N ARG A 117 -2.51 19.23 -7.39
CA ARG A 117 -3.90 18.81 -7.12
C ARG A 117 -4.48 19.48 -5.87
N GLN A 118 -3.67 19.75 -4.85
CA GLN A 118 -4.09 20.60 -3.72
C GLN A 118 -4.37 22.04 -4.17
N VAL A 119 -3.60 22.58 -5.13
CA VAL A 119 -3.82 23.91 -5.71
C VAL A 119 -5.08 23.97 -6.60
N ASN A 120 -5.47 22.85 -7.22
CA ASN A 120 -6.62 22.78 -8.13
C ASN A 120 -7.93 22.30 -7.49
N VAL A 121 -7.91 21.84 -6.23
CA VAL A 121 -9.13 21.57 -5.46
C VAL A 121 -9.44 22.79 -4.59
N THR A 122 -10.40 23.57 -5.09
CA THR A 122 -11.14 24.69 -4.46
C THR A 122 -10.62 26.11 -4.79
N PRO A 123 -11.46 26.99 -5.39
CA PRO A 123 -11.31 28.42 -5.17
C PRO A 123 -11.72 28.69 -3.71
N CYS A 124 -10.73 28.70 -2.81
CA CYS A 124 -10.91 29.19 -1.46
C CYS A 124 -10.52 30.67 -1.43
N ASP A 125 -11.43 31.53 -0.99
CA ASP A 125 -11.27 32.99 -0.79
C ASP A 125 -10.24 33.37 0.30
N ASN A 126 -9.33 32.47 0.66
CA ASN A 126 -8.43 32.61 1.79
C ASN A 126 -7.04 32.15 1.37
N THR A 127 -6.10 33.07 1.51
CA THR A 127 -4.74 33.00 0.97
C THR A 127 -3.98 31.79 1.53
N VAL A 128 -3.02 31.25 0.77
CA VAL A 128 -2.14 30.09 1.10
C VAL A 128 -1.53 30.12 2.52
N ARG A 129 -1.48 31.31 3.15
CA ARG A 129 -1.06 31.50 4.54
C ARG A 129 -1.98 30.81 5.57
N ASP A 130 -3.27 30.70 5.29
CA ASP A 130 -4.25 30.06 6.20
C ASP A 130 -4.15 28.53 6.20
N TRP A 131 -3.46 27.95 5.21
CA TRP A 131 -3.23 26.51 5.08
C TRP A 131 -2.00 26.03 5.86
N ALA A 132 -1.18 26.94 6.40
CA ALA A 132 -0.06 26.60 7.26
C ALA A 132 -0.49 25.91 8.58
N HIS A 133 -1.79 25.96 8.90
CA HIS A 133 -2.41 25.40 10.09
C HIS A 133 -3.29 24.17 9.80
N VAL A 134 -3.39 23.74 8.53
CA VAL A 134 -4.11 22.52 8.17
C VAL A 134 -3.27 21.35 8.67
N LEU A 135 -3.65 20.87 9.84
CA LEU A 135 -3.02 19.73 10.47
C LEU A 135 -3.15 18.53 9.53
N LEU A 136 -2.01 17.87 9.28
CA LEU A 136 -1.95 16.58 8.58
C LEU A 136 -3.11 15.70 9.08
N PRO A 137 -3.92 15.09 8.19
CA PRO A 137 -5.00 14.24 8.64
C PRO A 137 -4.35 13.16 9.52
N TYR A 138 -4.78 13.05 10.78
CA TYR A 138 -4.29 12.15 11.85
C TYR A 138 -3.31 12.69 12.92
N MET A 139 -2.92 13.98 12.95
CA MET A 139 -2.03 14.47 14.03
C MET A 139 -2.72 14.69 15.39
N ASP A 140 -4.02 15.00 15.43
CA ASP A 140 -4.75 15.21 16.71
C ASP A 140 -4.75 13.96 17.62
N TYR A 141 -4.58 12.77 17.04
CA TYR A 141 -4.53 11.50 17.78
C TYR A 141 -3.25 11.34 18.63
N TRP A 142 -2.16 12.03 18.29
CA TRP A 142 -0.87 11.91 18.98
C TRP A 142 -0.59 13.04 19.97
N GLY A 143 -1.48 14.03 20.06
CA GLY A 143 -1.36 15.16 21.00
C GLY A 143 -1.72 14.84 22.45
N GLU A 144 -2.29 13.65 22.73
CA GLU A 144 -2.70 13.24 24.09
C GLU A 144 -1.73 12.27 24.78
N ALA A 145 -0.47 12.24 24.35
CA ALA A 145 0.59 11.52 25.06
C ALA A 145 1.76 12.47 25.40
N ALA A 146 1.52 13.40 26.33
CA ALA A 146 2.56 14.15 27.04
C ALA A 146 2.30 14.06 28.55
#